data_AF-A0A7X8MQR4-F1
#
_entry.id   AF-A0A7X8MQR4-F1
#
_cell.length_a   1.000
_cell.length_b   1.000
_cell.length_c   1.000
_cell.angle_alpha   90.00
_cell.angle_beta   90.00
_cell.angle_gamma   90.00
#
_symmetry.space_group_name_H-M   'P 1'
#
loop_
_entity.id
_entity.type
_entity.pdbx_description
1 polymer ?
#
loop_
_entity_poly.entity_id
_entity_poly.type
_entity_poly.pdbx_seq_one_letter_code
_entity_poly.pdbx_strand_id
1 'polypeptide(L)'
;MEKLKEKLKYTIEETLKAIDKAYEDGKIELTDYDEMITILINLNSYLLRSYKIKGEIEEEVARMIKTFYDPKVEERGIEKGIEQGIKLIATNMIKDGESNEKINRYTGLDEKVIMELRKLIEGKGEH
;
A
#
# COMPACT_ATOMS: atom_id res chain seq x y z
N MET A 1 3.72 -29.14 22.76
CA MET A 1 3.16 -28.63 21.49
C MET A 1 2.27 -27.41 21.72
N GLU A 2 1.33 -27.43 22.66
CA GLU A 2 0.43 -26.29 22.88
C GLU A 2 1.14 -24.98 23.24
N LYS A 3 2.09 -25.04 24.17
CA LYS A 3 2.95 -23.89 24.53
C LYS A 3 3.74 -23.30 23.35
N LEU A 4 4.06 -24.12 22.34
CA LEU A 4 4.78 -23.64 21.15
C LEU A 4 3.83 -22.87 20.22
N LYS A 5 2.59 -23.35 20.04
CA LYS A 5 1.56 -22.68 19.24
C LYS A 5 1.22 -21.31 19.82
N GLU A 6 0.98 -21.24 21.13
CA GLU A 6 0.69 -19.98 21.82
C GLU A 6 1.83 -18.98 21.71
N LYS A 7 3.08 -19.44 21.86
CA LYS A 7 4.25 -18.59 21.64
C LYS A 7 4.36 -18.09 20.21
N LEU A 8 4.09 -18.95 19.22
CA LEU A 8 4.12 -18.58 17.81
C LEU A 8 3.07 -17.49 17.53
N LYS A 9 1.84 -17.68 17.99
CA LYS A 9 0.75 -16.71 17.87
C LYS A 9 1.14 -15.36 18.48
N TYR A 10 1.57 -15.37 19.74
CA TYR A 10 2.01 -14.16 20.44
C TYR A 10 3.14 -13.44 19.68
N THR A 11 4.13 -14.18 19.19
CA THR A 11 5.25 -13.58 18.44
C THR A 11 4.77 -12.93 17.15
N ILE A 12 3.84 -13.56 16.43
CA ILE A 12 3.27 -13.02 15.19
C ILE A 12 2.47 -11.75 15.47
N GLU A 13 1.62 -11.77 16.50
CA GLU A 13 0.81 -10.63 16.90
C GLU A 13 1.67 -9.42 17.29
N GLU A 14 2.69 -9.62 18.12
CA GLU A 14 3.59 -8.54 18.52
C GLU A 14 4.44 -8.02 17.35
N THR A 15 4.79 -8.89 16.39
CA THR A 15 5.48 -8.47 15.16
C THR A 15 4.58 -7.60 14.30
N LEU A 16 3.31 -7.99 14.11
CA LEU A 16 2.34 -7.19 13.35
C LEU A 16 2.12 -5.82 13.99
N LYS A 17 1.94 -5.75 15.32
CA LYS A 17 1.83 -4.48 16.05
C LYS A 17 3.05 -3.58 15.89
N ALA A 18 4.26 -4.16 15.85
CA ALA A 18 5.48 -3.40 15.65
C ALA A 18 5.57 -2.81 14.24
N ILE A 19 5.14 -3.56 13.22
CA ILE A 19 5.07 -3.10 11.82
C ILE A 19 4.03 -1.97 11.70
N ASP A 20 2.82 -2.17 12.24
CA ASP A 20 1.76 -1.15 12.29
C ASP A 20 2.26 0.15 12.91
N LYS A 21 2.87 0.06 14.09
CA LYS A 21 3.40 1.22 14.78
C LYS A 21 4.50 1.93 13.99
N ALA A 22 5.36 1.16 13.30
CA ALA A 22 6.39 1.77 12.46
C ALA A 22 5.77 2.55 11.30
N TYR A 23 4.68 2.07 10.71
CA TYR A 23 3.94 2.75 9.67
C TYR A 23 3.22 3.99 10.19
N GLU A 24 2.48 3.87 11.30
CA GLU A 24 1.80 5.00 11.97
C GLU A 24 2.77 6.10 12.39
N ASP A 25 3.97 5.74 12.86
CA ASP A 25 5.04 6.68 13.21
C ASP A 25 5.73 7.30 11.97
N GLY A 26 5.35 6.91 10.75
CA GLY A 26 5.96 7.38 9.49
C GLY A 26 7.40 6.92 9.29
N LYS A 27 7.84 5.85 9.98
CA LYS A 27 9.20 5.30 9.88
C LYS A 27 9.37 4.40 8.66
N ILE A 28 8.28 3.86 8.17
CA ILE A 28 8.21 3.01 6.97
C ILE A 28 7.05 3.49 6.11
N GLU A 29 7.16 3.31 4.79
CA GLU A 29 6.08 3.59 3.86
C GLU A 29 5.19 2.36 3.68
N LEU A 30 4.05 2.54 3.01
CA LEU A 30 3.10 1.45 2.76
C LEU A 30 3.71 0.32 1.92
N THR A 31 4.66 0.62 1.05
CA THR A 31 5.41 -0.39 0.29
C THR A 31 6.28 -1.26 1.18
N ASP A 32 6.92 -0.66 2.20
CA ASP A 32 7.72 -1.40 3.17
C ASP A 32 6.81 -2.28 4.05
N TYR A 33 5.65 -1.75 4.43
CA TYR A 33 4.62 -2.50 5.16
C TYR A 33 4.19 -3.76 4.37
N ASP A 34 3.85 -3.63 3.09
CA ASP A 34 3.48 -4.74 2.21
C ASP A 34 4.59 -5.81 2.11
N GLU A 35 5.84 -5.38 2.00
CA GLU A 35 6.99 -6.29 1.90
C GLU A 35 7.27 -7.01 3.23
N MET A 36 7.16 -6.31 4.36
CA MET A 36 7.28 -6.91 5.70
C MET A 36 6.19 -7.95 5.97
N ILE A 37 4.95 -7.69 5.57
CA ILE A 37 3.86 -8.67 5.66
C ILE A 37 4.17 -9.91 4.82
N THR A 38 4.69 -9.73 3.61
CA THR A 38 5.09 -10.84 2.73
C THR A 38 6.20 -11.69 3.38
N ILE A 39 7.21 -11.05 3.97
CA ILE A 39 8.28 -11.73 4.70
C ILE A 39 7.70 -12.54 5.87
N LEU A 40 6.80 -11.94 6.66
CA LEU A 40 6.15 -12.58 7.80
C LEU A 40 5.33 -13.81 7.38
N ILE A 41 4.56 -13.72 6.29
CA ILE A 41 3.81 -14.85 5.73
C ILE A 41 4.75 -16.00 5.36
N ASN A 42 5.87 -15.71 4.70
CA ASN A 42 6.84 -16.72 4.28
C ASN A 42 7.49 -17.42 5.47
N LEU A 43 7.93 -16.65 6.47
CA LEU A 43 8.50 -17.17 7.71
C LEU A 43 7.50 -18.04 8.47
N ASN A 44 6.27 -17.56 8.65
CA ASN A 44 5.21 -18.30 9.34
C ASN A 44 4.86 -19.60 8.60
N SER A 45 4.75 -19.55 7.27
CA SER A 45 4.51 -20.73 6.45
C SER A 45 5.61 -21.78 6.63
N TYR A 46 6.87 -21.36 6.69
CA TYR A 46 7.99 -22.26 6.98
C TYR A 46 7.92 -22.86 8.38
N LEU A 47 7.64 -22.04 9.41
CA LEU A 47 7.56 -22.48 10.80
C LEU A 47 6.40 -23.46 11.01
N LEU A 48 5.20 -23.14 10.51
CA LEU A 48 4.03 -24.01 10.62
C LEU A 48 4.29 -25.39 9.98
N ARG A 49 4.88 -25.41 8.78
CA ARG A 49 5.29 -26.67 8.12
C ARG A 49 6.34 -27.44 8.92
N SER A 50 7.39 -26.75 9.37
CA SER A 50 8.51 -27.35 10.11
C SER A 50 8.07 -28.02 11.41
N TYR A 51 7.13 -27.40 12.13
CA TYR A 51 6.58 -27.92 13.37
C TYR A 51 5.32 -28.78 13.19
N LYS A 52 4.92 -29.05 11.95
CA LYS A 52 3.70 -29.80 11.59
C LYS A 52 2.44 -29.23 12.27
N ILE A 53 2.40 -27.92 12.47
CA ILE A 53 1.25 -27.20 13.00
C ILE A 53 0.27 -27.02 11.84
N LYS A 54 -0.97 -27.49 12.02
CA LYS A 54 -2.05 -27.43 11.03
C LYS A 54 -3.39 -27.17 11.72
N GLY A 55 -4.40 -26.83 10.94
CA GLY A 55 -5.77 -26.64 11.42
C GLY A 55 -5.97 -25.25 12.04
N GLU A 56 -6.65 -25.18 13.18
CA GLU A 56 -7.12 -23.92 13.78
C GLU A 56 -6.04 -22.84 13.92
N ILE A 57 -4.81 -23.20 14.28
CA ILE A 57 -3.71 -22.24 14.46
C ILE A 57 -3.25 -21.64 13.12
N GLU A 58 -3.19 -22.44 12.07
CA GLU A 58 -2.81 -21.96 10.73
C GLU A 58 -3.85 -20.97 10.21
N GLU A 59 -5.13 -21.29 10.39
CA GLU A 59 -6.23 -20.38 10.05
C GLU A 59 -6.21 -19.11 10.89
N GLU A 60 -5.92 -19.20 12.19
CA GLU A 60 -5.87 -18.05 13.08
C GLU A 60 -4.73 -17.11 12.72
N VAL A 61 -3.54 -17.65 12.41
CA VAL A 61 -2.40 -16.86 11.90
C VAL A 61 -2.75 -16.15 10.59
N ALA A 62 -3.40 -16.86 9.66
CA ALA A 62 -3.84 -16.26 8.41
C ALA A 62 -4.89 -15.15 8.63
N ARG A 63 -5.85 -15.35 9.55
CA ARG A 63 -6.85 -14.34 9.94
C ARG A 63 -6.19 -13.12 10.57
N MET A 64 -5.24 -13.30 11.50
CA MET A 64 -4.51 -12.19 12.12
C MET A 64 -3.81 -11.33 11.06
N ILE A 65 -3.04 -11.93 10.17
CA ILE A 65 -2.34 -11.18 9.12
C ILE A 65 -3.34 -10.42 8.24
N LYS A 66 -4.44 -11.06 7.84
CA LYS A 66 -5.48 -10.44 7.01
C LYS A 66 -6.10 -9.21 7.68
N THR A 67 -6.44 -9.29 8.97
CA THR A 67 -7.03 -8.18 9.73
C THR A 67 -6.11 -6.96 9.78
N PHE A 68 -4.79 -7.17 9.87
CA PHE A 68 -3.80 -6.09 9.86
C PHE A 68 -3.54 -5.54 8.45
N TYR A 69 -3.65 -6.37 7.42
CA TYR A 69 -3.30 -6.00 6.04
C TYR A 69 -4.44 -5.34 5.26
N ASP A 70 -5.68 -5.86 5.36
CA ASP A 70 -6.80 -5.42 4.53
C ASP A 70 -7.11 -3.91 4.62
N PRO A 71 -7.14 -3.28 5.82
CA PRO A 71 -7.40 -1.83 5.92
C PRO A 71 -6.34 -0.97 5.19
N LYS A 72 -5.09 -1.43 5.18
CA LYS A 72 -3.96 -0.74 4.54
C LYS A 72 -4.01 -0.87 3.02
N VAL A 73 -4.48 -2.00 2.51
CA VAL A 73 -4.75 -2.17 1.07
C VAL A 73 -5.89 -1.27 0.61
N GLU A 74 -6.94 -1.12 1.42
CA GLU A 74 -8.04 -0.19 1.15
C GLU A 74 -7.55 1.26 1.12
N GLU A 75 -6.75 1.67 2.12
CA GLU A 75 -6.08 2.97 2.18
C GLU A 75 -5.26 3.24 0.91
N ARG A 76 -4.44 2.27 0.47
CA ARG A 76 -3.69 2.32 -0.79
C ARG A 76 -4.58 2.53 -2.01
N GLY A 77 -5.71 1.83 -2.05
CA GLY A 77 -6.67 1.88 -3.14
C GLY A 77 -7.28 3.27 -3.27
N ILE A 78 -7.62 3.89 -2.13
CA ILE A 78 -8.16 5.25 -2.05
C ILE A 78 -7.10 6.26 -2.50
N GLU A 79 -5.88 6.20 -1.95
CA GLU A 79 -4.79 7.11 -2.32
C GLU A 79 -4.49 7.08 -3.82
N LYS A 80 -4.33 5.87 -4.39
CA LYS A 80 -4.11 5.70 -5.83
C LYS A 80 -5.29 6.19 -6.66
N GLY A 81 -6.52 5.95 -6.20
CA GLY A 81 -7.73 6.42 -6.87
C GLY A 81 -7.79 7.95 -6.92
N ILE A 82 -7.46 8.61 -5.81
CA ILE A 82 -7.38 10.08 -5.73
C ILE A 82 -6.28 10.60 -6.65
N GLU A 83 -5.07 10.04 -6.59
CA GLU A 83 -3.94 10.44 -7.44
C GLU A 83 -4.29 10.31 -8.94
N GLN A 84 -4.90 9.19 -9.34
CA GLN A 84 -5.35 8.97 -10.71
C GLN A 84 -6.46 9.95 -11.10
N GLY A 85 -7.42 10.22 -10.21
CA GLY A 85 -8.48 11.20 -10.44
C GLY A 85 -7.92 12.61 -10.66
N ILE A 86 -6.96 13.03 -9.83
CA ILE A 86 -6.27 14.32 -9.94
C ILE A 86 -5.54 14.42 -11.29
N LYS A 87 -4.78 13.38 -11.69
CA LYS A 87 -4.09 13.35 -12.99
C LYS A 87 -5.06 13.37 -14.17
N LEU A 88 -6.21 12.72 -14.05
CA LEU A 88 -7.26 12.72 -15.08
C LEU A 88 -7.85 14.11 -15.26
N ILE A 89 -8.17 14.80 -14.15
CA ILE A 89 -8.66 16.19 -14.18
C ILE A 89 -7.63 17.10 -14.83
N ALA A 90 -6.37 17.04 -14.40
CA ALA A 90 -5.29 17.83 -14.98
C ALA A 90 -5.14 17.58 -16.49
N THR A 91 -5.21 16.32 -16.92
CA THR A 91 -5.15 15.94 -18.33
C THR A 91 -6.28 16.55 -19.15
N ASN A 92 -7.52 16.54 -18.64
CA ASN A 92 -8.65 17.13 -19.32
C ASN A 92 -8.52 18.66 -19.40
N MET A 93 -8.12 19.31 -18.31
CA MET A 93 -7.87 20.76 -18.30
C MET A 93 -6.78 21.16 -19.29
N ILE A 94 -5.70 20.38 -19.42
CA ILE A 94 -4.65 20.62 -20.43
C ILE A 94 -5.24 20.54 -21.85
N LYS A 95 -6.06 19.52 -22.13
CA LYS A 95 -6.72 19.35 -23.44
C LYS A 95 -7.69 20.50 -23.76
N ASP A 96 -8.32 21.06 -22.73
CA ASP A 96 -9.21 22.22 -22.85
C ASP A 96 -8.45 23.55 -22.96
N GLY A 97 -7.10 23.51 -22.93
CA GLY A 97 -6.26 24.70 -23.11
C GLY A 97 -6.08 25.54 -21.84
N GLU A 98 -6.39 24.99 -20.67
CA GLU A 98 -6.29 25.72 -19.40
C GLU A 98 -4.83 26.01 -19.02
N SER A 99 -4.62 27.10 -18.27
CA SER A 99 -3.29 27.50 -17.80
C SER A 99 -2.78 26.59 -16.68
N ASN A 100 -1.45 26.48 -16.56
CA ASN A 100 -0.82 25.68 -15.51
C ASN A 100 -1.17 26.21 -14.11
N GLU A 101 -1.28 27.53 -13.93
CA GLU A 101 -1.72 28.16 -12.68
C GLU A 101 -3.13 27.70 -12.27
N LYS A 102 -4.06 27.61 -13.23
CA LYS A 102 -5.42 27.12 -12.98
C LYS A 102 -5.39 25.64 -12.63
N ILE A 103 -4.64 24.83 -13.38
CA ILE A 103 -4.50 23.39 -13.11
C ILE A 103 -3.92 23.17 -11.71
N ASN A 104 -2.83 23.84 -11.36
CA ASN A 104 -2.22 23.77 -10.03
C ASN A 104 -3.24 24.12 -8.94
N ARG A 105 -4.00 25.21 -9.10
CA ARG A 105 -5.01 25.64 -8.13
C ARG A 105 -6.10 24.58 -7.86
N TYR A 106 -6.55 23.86 -8.88
CA TYR A 106 -7.65 22.88 -8.74
C TYR A 106 -7.19 21.46 -8.45
N THR A 107 -5.95 21.12 -8.79
CA THR A 107 -5.42 19.75 -8.68
C THR A 107 -4.36 19.59 -7.59
N GLY A 108 -3.75 20.69 -7.15
CA GLY A 108 -2.63 20.68 -6.21
C GLY A 108 -1.32 20.14 -6.80
N LEU A 109 -1.28 19.81 -8.11
CA LEU A 109 -0.09 19.26 -8.75
C LEU A 109 1.00 20.33 -8.88
N ASP A 110 2.25 19.94 -8.60
CA ASP A 110 3.42 20.78 -8.84
C ASP A 110 3.54 21.18 -10.31
N GLU A 111 4.03 22.40 -10.55
CA GLU A 111 4.24 22.97 -11.89
C GLU A 111 5.08 22.04 -12.78
N LYS A 112 6.11 21.39 -12.22
CA LYS A 112 6.94 20.41 -12.93
C LYS A 112 6.13 19.24 -13.48
N VAL A 113 5.23 18.69 -12.66
CA VAL A 113 4.36 17.56 -13.04
C VAL A 113 3.38 17.98 -14.13
N ILE A 114 2.80 19.18 -14.01
CA ILE A 114 1.90 19.74 -15.02
C ILE A 114 2.61 19.91 -16.37
N MET A 115 3.85 20.44 -16.36
CA MET A 115 4.65 20.61 -17.58
C MET A 115 5.00 19.28 -18.24
N GLU A 116 5.33 18.24 -17.46
CA GLU A 116 5.59 16.89 -17.99
C GLU A 116 4.34 16.27 -18.61
N LEU A 117 3.19 16.37 -17.94
CA LEU A 117 1.90 15.92 -18.47
C LEU A 117 1.55 16.62 -19.79
N ARG A 118 1.78 17.94 -19.85
CA ARG A 118 1.52 18.74 -21.06
C ARG A 118 2.37 18.26 -22.24
N LYS A 119 3.69 18.08 -22.04
CA LYS A 119 4.60 17.55 -23.07
C LYS A 119 4.16 16.16 -23.56
N LEU A 120 3.72 15.28 -22.67
CA LEU A 120 3.24 13.94 -23.02
C LEU A 120 1.96 13.95 -23.85
N ILE A 121 1.08 14.94 -23.63
CA ILE A 121 -0.18 15.09 -24.36
C ILE A 121 0.07 15.72 -25.74
N GLU A 122 0.86 16.79 -25.78
CA GLU A 122 1.19 17.51 -27.02
C GLU A 122 2.04 16.64 -27.97
N GLY A 123 3.01 15.88 -27.44
CA GLY A 123 3.81 14.94 -28.23
C GLY A 123 3.05 13.72 -28.78
N LYS A 124 1.81 13.47 -28.33
CA LYS A 124 0.93 12.42 -28.87
C LYS A 124 0.02 12.90 -30.00
N GLY A 125 -0.01 14.21 -30.28
CA GLY A 125 -0.83 14.80 -31.35
C GLY A 125 -0.15 14.87 -32.73
N GLU A 126 1.10 14.44 -32.86
CA GLU A 126 1.92 14.57 -34.08
C GLU A 126 1.99 13.30 -34.95
N HIS A 127 1.06 12.34 -34.78
CA HIS A 127 0.98 11.12 -35.60
C HIS A 127 -0.40 10.91 -36.21
#